data_AF-A0A8C9EGJ9-F1
#
_entry.id   AF-A0A8C9EGJ9-F1
#
_cell.length_a   1.000
_cell.length_b   1.000
_cell.length_c   1.000
_cell.angle_alpha   90.00
_cell.angle_beta   90.00
_cell.angle_gamma   90.00
#
_symmetry.space_group_name_H-M   'P 1'
#
loop_
_entity.id
_entity.type
_entity.pdbx_description
1 polymer ?
#
loop_
_entity_poly.entity_id
_entity_poly.type
_entity_poly.pdbx_seq_one_letter_code
_entity_poly.pdbx_strand_id
1 'polypeptide(L)'
;VSYCLTSFQLLNLFQYTNLEKNRNYILSTQDRLVGGFAKWPDSHPDALHAYFGICGLSLIGEAGICKVHPALNVSTRTSERLHHLHQMWKTRTLSSVQTTRTSLHD
;
A
#
# COMPACT_ATOMS: atom_id res chain seq x y z
N VAL A 1 -11.23 9.00 3.88
CA VAL A 1 -10.29 8.95 5.03
C VAL A 1 -8.87 8.57 4.59
N SER A 2 -8.67 7.42 3.91
CA SER A 2 -7.33 6.95 3.53
C SER A 2 -6.54 7.88 2.58
N TYR A 3 -7.19 8.52 1.61
CA TYR A 3 -6.50 9.36 0.62
C TYR A 3 -5.77 10.57 1.22
N CYS A 4 -6.28 11.12 2.33
CA CYS A 4 -5.65 12.25 3.00
C CYS A 4 -4.39 11.78 3.77
N LEU A 5 -4.48 10.62 4.41
CA LEU A 5 -3.40 10.03 5.20
C LEU A 5 -2.20 9.63 4.33
N THR A 6 -2.46 9.09 3.13
CA THR A 6 -1.37 8.76 2.19
C THR A 6 -0.59 10.00 1.78
N SER A 7 -1.27 11.12 1.52
CA SER A 7 -0.61 12.38 1.16
C SER A 7 0.21 12.95 2.33
N PHE A 8 -0.32 12.92 3.55
CA PHE A 8 0.42 13.35 4.73
C PHE A 8 1.63 12.46 5.04
N GLN A 9 1.52 11.16 4.82
CA GLN A 9 2.65 10.22 4.97
C GLN A 9 3.75 10.53 3.95
N LEU A 10 3.40 10.82 2.70
CA LEU A 10 4.38 11.18 1.66
C LEU A 10 5.07 12.52 1.94
N LEU A 11 4.36 13.46 2.58
CA LEU A 11 4.91 14.76 2.97
C LEU A 11 5.66 14.72 4.31
N ASN A 12 5.82 13.56 4.94
CA ASN A 12 6.38 13.40 6.30
C ASN A 12 5.63 14.23 7.38
N LEU A 13 4.36 14.54 7.13
CA LEU A 13 3.50 15.32 8.03
C LEU A 13 2.54 14.45 8.84
N PHE A 14 2.55 13.13 8.64
CA PHE A 14 1.65 12.19 9.30
C PHE A 14 1.73 12.24 10.83
N GLN A 15 2.93 12.51 11.38
CA GLN A 15 3.16 12.68 12.81
C GLN A 15 2.40 13.87 13.45
N TYR A 16 1.91 14.81 12.64
CA TYR A 16 1.12 15.95 13.11
C TYR A 16 -0.40 15.69 13.07
N THR A 17 -0.82 14.50 12.63
CA THR A 17 -2.23 14.12 12.60
C THR A 17 -2.67 13.45 13.90
N ASN A 18 -3.93 13.61 14.28
CA ASN A 18 -4.48 12.91 15.44
C ASN A 18 -4.83 11.46 15.07
N LEU A 19 -3.89 10.56 15.32
CA LEU A 19 -4.00 9.14 14.97
C LEU A 19 -5.16 8.44 15.68
N GLU A 20 -5.42 8.79 16.94
CA GLU A 20 -6.47 8.16 17.74
C GLU A 20 -7.87 8.49 17.21
N LYS A 21 -8.15 9.77 16.94
CA LYS A 21 -9.43 10.19 16.34
C LYS A 21 -9.65 9.55 14.98
N ASN A 22 -8.60 9.46 14.18
CA ASN A 22 -8.65 8.84 12.86
C ASN A 22 -8.93 7.33 12.96
N ARG A 23 -8.23 6.62 13.86
CA ARG A 23 -8.47 5.20 14.16
C ARG A 23 -9.91 4.98 14.60
N ASN A 24 -10.39 5.77 15.55
CA ASN A 24 -11.74 5.65 16.09
C ASN A 24 -12.81 5.89 15.01
N TYR A 25 -12.58 6.85 14.10
CA TYR A 25 -13.47 7.08 12.97
C TYR A 25 -13.45 5.90 11.97
N ILE A 26 -12.29 5.33 11.64
CA ILE A 26 -12.25 4.17 10.73
C ILE A 26 -13.00 2.98 11.35
N LEU A 27 -12.80 2.73 12.64
CA LEU A 27 -13.49 1.63 13.33
C LEU A 27 -14.99 1.86 13.49
N SER A 28 -15.46 3.11 13.53
CA SER A 28 -16.90 3.40 13.57
C SER A 28 -17.61 3.14 12.24
N THR A 29 -16.88 2.96 11.13
CA THR A 29 -17.46 2.56 9.83
C THR A 29 -17.36 1.06 9.57
N GLN A 30 -16.85 0.28 10.52
CA GLN A 30 -16.74 -1.17 10.39
C GLN A 30 -18.12 -1.83 10.54
N ASP A 31 -18.51 -2.63 9.56
CA ASP A 31 -19.69 -3.49 9.69
C ASP A 31 -19.30 -4.74 10.50
N ARG A 32 -19.95 -4.96 11.64
CA ARG A 32 -19.65 -6.08 12.54
C ARG A 32 -20.37 -7.39 12.17
N LEU A 33 -21.37 -7.32 11.30
CA LEU A 33 -22.16 -8.47 10.88
C LEU A 33 -21.55 -9.14 9.64
N VAL A 34 -21.32 -8.37 8.58
CA VAL A 34 -20.78 -8.89 7.31
C VAL A 34 -19.28 -8.63 7.16
N GLY A 35 -18.70 -7.78 8.00
CA GLY A 35 -17.31 -7.35 7.89
C GLY A 35 -17.12 -6.21 6.88
N GLY A 36 -15.87 -5.78 6.73
CA GLY A 36 -15.52 -4.66 5.86
C GLY A 36 -15.78 -3.29 6.49
N PHE A 37 -15.60 -2.25 5.68
CA PHE A 37 -15.75 -0.86 6.10
C PHE A 37 -16.61 -0.11 5.10
N ALA A 38 -17.41 0.83 5.61
CA ALA A 38 -18.21 1.74 4.82
C ALA A 38 -17.58 3.14 4.76
N LYS A 39 -18.19 4.02 3.95
CA LYS A 39 -17.82 5.44 3.86
C LYS A 39 -18.13 6.21 5.15
N TRP A 40 -19.27 5.90 5.76
CA TRP A 40 -19.82 6.53 6.94
C TRP A 40 -20.23 5.46 7.95
N PRO A 41 -20.33 5.79 9.25
CA PRO A 41 -20.97 4.93 10.23
C PRO A 41 -22.40 4.57 9.78
N ASP A 42 -22.86 3.37 10.15
CA ASP A 42 -24.21 2.88 9.87
C ASP A 42 -24.58 2.87 8.37
N SER A 43 -23.58 2.71 7.50
CA SER A 43 -23.73 2.61 6.05
C SER A 43 -23.24 1.25 5.54
N HIS A 44 -23.63 0.89 4.32
CA HIS A 44 -23.28 -0.41 3.75
C HIS A 44 -21.78 -0.47 3.40
N PRO A 45 -21.06 -1.54 3.78
CA PRO A 45 -19.67 -1.72 3.40
C PRO A 45 -19.54 -2.05 1.92
N ASP A 46 -18.40 -1.65 1.35
CA ASP A 46 -18.03 -2.02 -0.03
C ASP A 46 -16.53 -2.34 -0.11
N ALA A 47 -16.11 -2.97 -1.21
CA ALA A 47 -14.72 -3.41 -1.37
C ALA A 47 -13.71 -2.25 -1.36
N LEU A 48 -14.11 -1.07 -1.86
CA LEU A 48 -13.24 0.09 -1.95
C LEU A 48 -12.98 0.67 -0.56
N HIS A 49 -14.03 0.92 0.22
CA HIS A 49 -13.90 1.44 1.57
C HIS A 49 -13.31 0.42 2.53
N ALA A 50 -13.59 -0.88 2.33
CA ALA A 50 -12.92 -1.94 3.07
C ALA A 50 -11.40 -1.90 2.86
N TYR A 51 -10.95 -1.86 1.61
CA TYR A 51 -9.53 -1.77 1.28
C TYR A 51 -8.89 -0.50 1.87
N PHE A 52 -9.49 0.66 1.65
CA PHE A 52 -8.93 1.92 2.14
C PHE A 52 -9.02 2.09 3.66
N GLY A 53 -10.02 1.51 4.33
CA GLY A 53 -10.09 1.43 5.78
C GLY A 53 -8.88 0.67 6.35
N ILE A 54 -8.59 -0.51 5.78
CA ILE A 54 -7.43 -1.32 6.14
C ILE A 54 -6.12 -0.58 5.85
N CYS A 55 -5.98 0.08 4.69
CA CYS A 55 -4.81 0.91 4.39
C CYS A 55 -4.64 2.08 5.37
N GLY A 56 -5.74 2.72 5.78
CA GLY A 56 -5.71 3.78 6.80
C GLY A 56 -5.18 3.26 8.14
N LEU A 57 -5.68 2.10 8.59
CA LEU A 57 -5.20 1.43 9.81
C LEU A 57 -3.74 0.97 9.68
N SER A 58 -3.35 0.49 8.50
CA SER A 58 -1.96 0.12 8.19
C SER A 58 -0.99 1.31 8.36
N LEU A 59 -1.38 2.52 7.93
CA LEU A 59 -0.58 3.73 8.10
C LEU A 59 -0.44 4.14 9.58
N ILE A 60 -1.48 3.89 10.38
CA ILE A 60 -1.46 4.14 11.84
C ILE A 60 -0.58 3.12 12.57
N GLY A 61 -0.31 1.96 11.97
CA GLY A 61 0.44 0.87 12.58
C GLY A 61 -0.43 -0.09 13.38
N GLU A 62 -1.69 -0.28 12.98
CA GLU A 62 -2.61 -1.23 13.61
C GLU A 62 -2.04 -2.65 13.65
N ALA A 63 -2.17 -3.30 14.80
CA ALA A 63 -1.68 -4.67 14.99
C ALA A 63 -2.39 -5.66 14.04
N GLY A 64 -1.63 -6.60 13.49
CA GLY A 64 -2.15 -7.60 12.56
C GLY A 64 -2.35 -7.13 11.13
N ILE A 65 -2.04 -5.86 10.81
CA ILE A 65 -2.12 -5.32 9.45
C ILE A 65 -0.72 -5.06 8.89
N CYS A 66 -0.42 -5.61 7.71
CA CYS A 66 0.85 -5.35 7.03
C CYS A 66 0.98 -3.87 6.67
N LYS A 67 2.20 -3.32 6.76
CA LYS A 67 2.49 -1.95 6.31
C LYS A 67 2.18 -1.76 4.83
N VAL A 68 1.55 -0.64 4.50
CA VAL A 68 1.26 -0.22 3.13
C VAL A 68 2.35 0.74 2.65
N HIS A 69 2.75 0.59 1.40
CA HIS A 69 3.62 1.53 0.70
C HIS A 69 2.76 2.71 0.20
N PRO A 70 2.87 3.91 0.79
CA PRO A 70 1.92 5.00 0.57
C PRO A 70 1.89 5.49 -0.89
N ALA A 71 3.02 5.47 -1.61
CA ALA A 71 3.07 5.92 -3.01
C ALA A 71 2.55 4.87 -4.01
N LEU A 72 2.71 3.58 -3.71
CA LEU A 72 2.37 2.50 -4.65
C LEU A 72 1.01 1.89 -4.34
N ASN A 73 0.42 2.23 -3.19
CA ASN A 73 -0.84 1.67 -2.71
C ASN A 73 -0.85 0.13 -2.74
N VAL A 74 0.24 -0.48 -2.26
CA VAL A 74 0.38 -1.94 -2.11
C VAL A 74 1.10 -2.25 -0.80
N SER A 75 1.04 -3.49 -0.31
CA SER A 75 1.84 -3.88 0.87
C SER A 75 3.34 -3.68 0.64
N THR A 76 4.11 -3.35 1.68
CA THR A 76 5.57 -3.23 1.57
C THR A 76 6.21 -4.51 1.04
N ARG A 77 5.71 -5.68 1.46
CA ARG A 77 6.05 -7.01 0.90
C ARG A 77 5.90 -7.05 -0.62
N THR A 78 4.80 -6.52 -1.16
CA THR A 78 4.58 -6.47 -2.62
C THR A 78 5.57 -5.52 -3.29
N SER A 79 5.86 -4.36 -2.66
CA SER A 79 6.86 -3.41 -3.16
C SER A 79 8.26 -4.02 -3.19
N GLU A 80 8.67 -4.73 -2.15
CA GLU A 80 9.94 -5.46 -2.07
C GLU A 80 10.05 -6.52 -3.16
N ARG A 81 8.98 -7.29 -3.38
CA ARG A 81 8.92 -8.27 -4.47
C ARG A 81 9.04 -7.59 -5.84
N LEU A 82 8.37 -6.46 -6.04
CA LEU A 82 8.46 -5.69 -7.28
C LEU A 82 9.88 -5.18 -7.50
N HIS A 83 10.54 -4.70 -6.44
CA HIS A 83 11.94 -4.28 -6.51
C HIS A 83 12.86 -5.42 -6.94
N HIS A 84 12.70 -6.61 -6.35
CA HIS A 84 13.47 -7.79 -6.73
C HIS A 84 13.26 -8.17 -8.21
N LEU A 85 12.02 -8.16 -8.69
CA LEU A 85 11.71 -8.40 -10.10
C LEU A 85 12.39 -7.40 -11.03
N HIS A 86 12.42 -6.11 -10.67
CA HIS A 86 13.12 -5.09 -11.44
C HIS A 86 14.63 -5.35 -11.52
N GLN A 87 15.27 -5.83 -10.45
CA GLN A 87 16.69 -6.18 -10.49
C GLN A 87 16.95 -7.38 -11.41
N MET A 88 16.10 -8.41 -11.36
CA MET A 88 16.21 -9.57 -12.24
C MET A 88 16.05 -9.20 -13.72
N TRP A 89 15.19 -8.24 -14.04
CA TRP A 89 15.05 -7.77 -15.43
C TRP A 89 16.28 -7.02 -15.91
N LYS A 90 16.87 -6.17 -15.07
CA LYS A 90 18.12 -5.46 -15.41
C LYS A 90 19.26 -6.42 -15.71
N THR A 91 19.45 -7.46 -14.90
CA THR A 91 20.51 -8.45 -15.14
C THR A 91 20.27 -9.24 -16.43
N ARG A 92 19.02 -9.62 -16.73
CA ARG A 92 18.66 -10.34 -17.96
C ARG A 92 18.91 -9.51 -19.22
N THR A 93 18.57 -8.23 -19.19
CA THR A 93 18.82 -7.31 -20.32
C THR A 93 20.31 -7.10 -20.56
N LEU A 94 21.13 -7.01 -19.49
CA LEU A 94 22.58 -6.90 -19.64
C LEU A 94 23.18 -8.17 -20.23
N SER A 95 22.76 -9.35 -19.77
CA SER A 95 23.23 -10.63 -20.32
C SER A 95 22.85 -10.81 -21.79
N SER A 96 21.64 -10.40 -22.20
CA SER A 96 21.23 -10.53 -23.60
C SER A 96 22.02 -9.61 -24.53
N VAL A 97 22.30 -8.36 -24.13
CA VAL A 97 23.13 -7.41 -24.90
C VAL A 97 24.58 -7.90 -25.05
N GLN A 98 25.12 -8.58 -24.03
CA GLN A 98 26.47 -9.13 -24.09
C GLN A 98 26.56 -10.32 -25.07
N THR A 99 25.55 -11.20 -25.07
CA THR A 99 25.46 -12.32 -26.02
C THR A 99 25.35 -11.84 -27.47
N THR A 100 24.59 -10.78 -27.76
CA THR A 100 24.49 -10.23 -29.12
C THR A 100 25.77 -9.56 -29.61
N ARG A 101 26.59 -8.99 -28.70
CA ARG A 101 27.88 -8.39 -29.05
C ARG A 101 28.95 -9.45 -29.34
N THR A 102 28.95 -10.58 -28.65
CA THR A 102 29.88 -11.67 -28.92
C THR A 102 29.57 -12.39 -30.24
N SER A 103 28.30 -12.48 -30.66
CA SER A 103 27.91 -13.14 -31.91
C SER A 103 28.08 -12.29 -33.18
N LEU A 104 28.53 -11.04 -33.06
CA LEU A 104 28.82 -10.15 -34.21
C LEU A 104 30.32 -10.05 -34.52
N HIS A 105 31.17 -10.72 -33.73
CA HIS A 105 32.62 -10.73 -33.89
C HIS A 105 33.20 -12.09 -34.33
N ASP A 106 32.32 -13.06 -34.64
CA ASP A 106 32.63 -14.30 -35.38
C ASP A 106 31.99 -14.22 -36.77
#